data_AF-A0A960W9N0-F1
#
_entry.id   AF-A0A960W9N0-F1
#
_cell.length_a   1.000
_cell.length_b   1.000
_cell.length_c   1.000
_cell.angle_alpha   90.00
_cell.angle_beta   90.00
_cell.angle_gamma   90.00
#
_symmetry.space_group_name_H-M   'P 1'
#
loop_
_entity.id
_entity.type
_entity.pdbx_description
1 polymer ?
#
loop_
_entity_poly.entity_id
_entity_poly.type
_entity_poly.pdbx_seq_one_letter_code
_entity_poly.pdbx_strand_id
1 'polypeptide(L)'
;VLENPESGYAIAESGEGGYIVSLSKSFTASLPAGIYKWEMTIADTPQDKESGIFELSPAGSTPNIPAYQGVGLTLRQMQDEVSRRCFKDTATFRTMITGWLNEAQQRIVTLVNGRWWWAEASATVEASQYADRFIAPPDFFEFVDKASLTDTTNDVILKRIEHEQFETEKTSKYGQPSTYCLFDKTTAGARYIRLNPPADSARVFKLDYYKVVPDLKNDSDVSHIPYWYHYLLIEFAVMRGQEHRQQAEMAQLARSQWLDGVLQLLIESDKKNDRQPQPVIRWR
;
A
#
# COMPACT_ATOMS: atom_id res chain seq x y z
N VAL A 1 -6.66 7.81 50.22
CA VAL A 1 -5.62 6.91 50.76
C VAL A 1 -4.91 6.32 49.55
N LEU A 2 -3.63 6.71 49.35
CA LEU A 2 -2.53 6.14 48.53
C LEU A 2 -2.94 5.29 47.30
N GLU A 3 -2.40 5.41 46.09
CA GLU A 3 -1.05 5.78 45.64
C GLU A 3 -1.05 5.73 44.10
N ASN A 4 -0.13 6.45 43.47
CA ASN A 4 0.52 6.23 42.16
C ASN A 4 0.42 7.43 41.18
N PRO A 5 1.51 8.19 40.97
CA PRO A 5 1.57 9.32 40.05
C PRO A 5 2.36 8.96 38.78
N GLU A 6 1.68 8.55 37.71
CA GLU A 6 2.23 8.59 36.35
C GLU A 6 1.10 8.98 35.39
N SER A 7 0.95 10.28 35.14
CA SER A 7 0.02 10.78 34.11
C SER A 7 0.64 12.00 33.45
N GLY A 8 0.96 11.85 32.16
CA GLY A 8 1.23 12.98 31.27
C GLY A 8 -0.08 13.71 30.93
N TYR A 9 0.02 15.02 30.72
CA TYR A 9 -1.11 15.86 30.35
C TYR A 9 -0.97 16.28 28.88
N ALA A 10 -2.07 16.23 28.14
CA ALA A 10 -2.17 16.86 26.82
C ALA A 10 -3.02 18.12 26.96
N ILE A 11 -2.56 19.23 26.38
CA ILE A 11 -3.30 20.49 26.32
C ILE A 11 -3.75 20.65 24.88
N ALA A 12 -5.08 20.70 24.68
CA ALA A 12 -5.66 21.10 23.40
C ALA A 12 -6.14 22.54 23.54
N GLU A 13 -5.49 23.48 22.85
CA GLU A 13 -5.97 24.85 22.71
C GLU A 13 -6.82 24.95 21.44
N SER A 14 -8.13 25.10 21.61
CA SER A 14 -8.94 25.82 20.62
C SER A 14 -8.97 27.29 21.03
N GLY A 15 -9.13 28.19 20.07
CA GLY A 15 -9.04 29.64 20.26
C GLY A 15 -10.02 30.27 21.27
N GLU A 16 -10.89 29.49 21.93
CA GLU A 16 -11.77 29.94 23.00
C GLU A 16 -11.95 28.82 24.06
N GLY A 17 -11.13 28.84 25.12
CA GLY A 17 -11.34 28.07 26.35
C GLY A 17 -10.69 26.68 26.40
N GLY A 18 -9.61 26.56 27.17
CA GLY A 18 -8.89 25.28 27.36
C GLY A 18 -9.59 24.32 28.33
N TYR A 19 -9.54 23.03 28.03
CA TYR A 19 -9.91 21.94 28.94
C TYR A 19 -8.66 21.17 29.36
N ILE A 20 -8.58 20.78 30.64
CA ILE A 20 -7.51 19.92 31.17
C ILE A 20 -7.99 18.48 31.12
N VAL A 21 -7.25 17.59 30.44
CA VAL A 21 -7.57 16.16 30.36
C VAL A 21 -6.38 15.33 30.87
N SER A 22 -6.65 14.46 31.85
CA SER A 22 -5.72 13.44 32.33
C SER A 22 -5.84 12.19 31.46
N LEU A 23 -4.75 11.73 30.84
CA LEU A 23 -4.76 10.58 29.93
C LEU A 23 -4.22 9.32 30.62
N SER A 24 -5.07 8.30 30.75
CA SER A 24 -4.63 6.92 31.04
C SER A 24 -5.37 5.83 30.26
N LYS A 25 -6.34 6.17 29.39
CA LYS A 25 -7.01 5.23 28.46
C LYS A 25 -7.41 5.93 27.17
N SER A 26 -7.43 5.19 26.08
CA SER A 26 -7.85 5.59 24.72
C SER A 26 -9.06 6.52 24.73
N PHE A 27 -8.97 7.65 24.04
CA PHE A 27 -10.06 8.63 23.90
C PHE A 27 -10.59 8.66 22.46
N THR A 28 -11.92 8.82 22.32
CA THR A 28 -12.59 9.06 21.04
C THR A 28 -13.17 10.47 21.08
N ALA A 29 -12.64 11.39 20.28
CA ALA A 29 -13.14 12.76 20.13
C ALA A 29 -13.87 12.90 18.79
N SER A 30 -15.01 13.59 18.75
CA SER A 30 -15.59 14.09 17.50
C SER A 30 -15.10 15.52 17.30
N LEU A 31 -14.13 15.69 16.39
CA LEU A 31 -13.59 16.99 16.00
C LEU A 31 -14.16 17.36 14.61
N PRO A 32 -14.49 18.64 14.36
CA PRO A 32 -14.90 19.09 13.03
C PRO A 32 -13.75 18.92 12.02
N ALA A 33 -14.05 19.00 10.72
CA ALA A 33 -13.00 18.99 9.70
C ALA A 33 -12.05 20.19 9.90
N GLY A 34 -10.74 19.97 9.79
CA GLY A 34 -9.74 21.01 10.05
C GLY A 34 -8.33 20.46 10.28
N ILE A 35 -7.38 21.38 10.43
CA ILE A 35 -5.99 21.10 10.75
C ILE A 35 -5.81 21.19 12.26
N TYR A 36 -5.32 20.12 12.88
CA TYR A 36 -5.11 20.01 14.31
C TYR A 36 -3.62 19.84 14.61
N LYS A 37 -3.13 20.61 15.59
CA LYS A 37 -1.81 20.45 16.17
C LYS A 37 -1.96 19.72 17.49
N TRP A 38 -1.12 18.71 17.74
CA TRP A 38 -1.00 18.10 19.06
C TRP A 38 0.41 18.28 19.59
N GLU A 39 0.52 18.42 20.90
CA GLU A 39 1.77 18.42 21.65
C GLU A 39 1.63 17.42 22.80
N MET A 40 2.59 16.49 22.89
CA MET A 40 2.69 15.56 24.01
C MET A 40 3.95 15.91 24.80
N THR A 41 3.78 16.13 26.10
CA THR A 41 4.89 16.31 27.04
C THR A 41 5.02 15.05 27.86
N ILE A 42 6.17 14.38 27.77
CA ILE A 42 6.46 13.19 28.57
C ILE A 42 6.81 13.67 29.98
N ALA A 43 6.13 13.12 31.00
CA ALA A 43 6.09 13.68 32.35
C ALA A 43 7.47 13.77 33.06
N ASP A 44 8.48 13.03 32.59
CA ASP A 44 9.77 12.90 33.28
C ASP A 44 10.97 13.52 32.55
N THR A 45 10.77 14.06 31.34
CA THR A 45 11.80 14.83 30.62
C THR A 45 11.18 16.08 29.97
N PRO A 46 11.24 17.26 30.63
CA PRO A 46 10.68 18.52 30.07
C PRO A 46 11.29 18.95 28.72
N GLN A 47 12.36 18.29 28.28
CA GLN A 47 13.08 18.58 27.04
C GLN A 47 12.60 17.73 25.85
N ASP A 48 11.85 16.65 26.08
CA ASP A 48 11.35 15.78 25.02
C ASP A 48 9.88 16.10 24.72
N LYS A 49 9.68 17.02 23.78
CA LYS A 49 8.36 17.30 23.20
C LYS A 49 8.22 16.59 21.86
N GLU A 50 7.21 15.75 21.75
CA GLU A 50 6.73 15.31 20.44
C GLU A 50 5.56 16.20 20.02
N SER A 51 5.59 16.66 18.78
CA SER A 51 4.50 17.43 18.19
C SER A 51 4.25 16.98 16.77
N GLY A 52 2.99 17.05 16.35
CA GLY A 52 2.58 16.68 15.00
C GLY A 52 1.37 17.49 14.54
N ILE A 53 1.16 17.49 13.23
CA ILE A 53 -0.01 18.11 12.58
C ILE A 53 -0.77 16.98 11.87
N PHE A 54 -2.10 16.95 12.02
CA PHE A 54 -2.95 16.09 11.21
C PHE A 54 -4.15 16.87 10.69
N GLU A 55 -4.66 16.46 9.53
CA GLU A 55 -5.80 17.07 8.88
C GLU A 55 -6.98 16.08 8.89
N LEU A 56 -8.14 16.53 9.37
CA LEU A 56 -9.39 15.77 9.35
C LEU A 56 -10.23 16.22 8.14
N SER A 57 -10.40 15.31 7.18
CA SER A 57 -11.27 15.53 6.01
C SER A 57 -12.75 15.26 6.33
N PRO A 58 -13.69 15.96 5.68
CA PRO A 58 -15.13 15.77 5.91
C PRO A 58 -15.60 14.36 5.54
N ALA A 59 -16.50 13.82 6.36
CA ALA A 59 -17.12 12.53 6.16
C ALA A 59 -18.01 12.55 4.89
N GLY A 60 -17.56 11.90 3.83
CA GLY A 60 -18.31 11.80 2.57
C GLY A 60 -17.46 11.77 1.30
N SER A 61 -16.19 12.19 1.37
CA SER A 61 -15.22 11.82 0.33
C SER A 61 -14.84 10.36 0.54
N THR A 62 -15.06 9.50 -0.46
CA THR A 62 -14.26 8.27 -0.58
C THR A 62 -12.81 8.71 -0.39
N PRO A 63 -12.08 8.14 0.58
CA PRO A 63 -10.69 8.51 0.75
C PRO A 63 -10.02 8.19 -0.57
N ASN A 64 -9.62 9.22 -1.29
CA ASN A 64 -8.66 9.11 -2.36
C ASN A 64 -7.38 8.74 -1.62
N ILE A 65 -7.19 7.46 -1.30
CA ILE A 65 -6.01 6.97 -0.59
C ILE A 65 -4.86 7.32 -1.53
N PRO A 66 -4.07 8.37 -1.22
CA PRO A 66 -2.98 8.71 -2.12
C PRO A 66 -2.06 7.51 -2.11
N ALA A 67 -1.85 6.91 -3.29
CA ALA A 67 -0.86 5.86 -3.44
C ALA A 67 0.43 6.36 -2.81
N TYR A 68 1.00 5.61 -1.85
CA TYR A 68 2.18 6.02 -1.11
C TYR A 68 3.28 6.50 -2.07
N GLN A 69 3.63 7.81 -2.00
CA GLN A 69 4.49 8.49 -2.96
C GLN A 69 6.00 8.43 -2.63
N GLY A 70 6.43 7.47 -1.81
CA GLY A 70 7.86 7.13 -1.69
C GLY A 70 8.73 8.09 -0.87
N VAL A 71 8.28 8.51 0.32
CA VAL A 71 9.18 9.15 1.29
C VAL A 71 9.81 8.06 2.16
N GLY A 72 11.06 7.68 1.94
CA GLY A 72 11.71 6.62 2.71
C GLY A 72 13.20 6.46 2.43
N LEU A 73 13.78 5.35 2.88
CA LEU A 73 15.18 5.04 2.59
C LEU A 73 15.34 4.72 1.10
N THR A 74 16.32 5.33 0.46
CA THR A 74 16.72 4.96 -0.90
C THR A 74 17.46 3.61 -0.89
N LEU A 75 17.57 2.97 -2.06
CA LEU A 75 18.38 1.75 -2.23
C LEU A 75 19.78 1.95 -1.67
N ARG A 76 20.41 3.11 -1.95
CA ARG A 76 21.74 3.42 -1.44
C ARG A 76 21.78 3.43 0.09
N GLN A 77 20.83 4.10 0.73
CA GLN A 77 20.77 4.19 2.19
C GLN A 77 20.53 2.82 2.83
N MET A 78 19.65 2.00 2.25
CA MET A 78 19.46 0.61 2.70
C MET A 78 20.73 -0.23 2.53
N GLN A 79 21.43 -0.10 1.41
CA GLN A 79 22.72 -0.78 1.20
C GLN A 79 23.79 -0.35 2.19
N ASP A 80 23.89 0.94 2.50
CA ASP A 80 24.85 1.49 3.47
C ASP A 80 24.58 0.89 4.86
N GLU A 81 23.31 0.80 5.25
CA GLU A 81 22.91 0.22 6.54
C GLU A 81 23.23 -1.28 6.65
N VAL A 82 22.93 -2.06 5.60
CA VAL A 82 23.28 -3.49 5.56
C VAL A 82 24.79 -3.70 5.55
N SER A 83 25.53 -2.89 4.79
CA SER A 83 27.00 -2.95 4.70
C SER A 83 27.65 -2.64 6.06
N ARG A 84 27.12 -1.64 6.77
CA ARG A 84 27.54 -1.27 8.12
C ARG A 84 27.35 -2.42 9.12
N ARG A 85 26.17 -3.06 9.12
CA ARG A 85 25.86 -4.17 10.03
C ARG A 85 26.56 -5.48 9.66
N CYS A 86 26.85 -5.68 8.39
CA CYS A 86 27.60 -6.84 7.89
C CYS A 86 29.11 -6.59 7.85
N PHE A 87 29.61 -5.45 8.33
CA PHE A 87 31.03 -5.04 8.31
C PHE A 87 31.74 -5.32 6.98
N LYS A 88 31.07 -5.08 5.85
CA LYS A 88 31.61 -5.33 4.51
C LYS A 88 30.99 -4.34 3.53
N ASP A 89 31.84 -3.59 2.84
CA ASP A 89 31.43 -2.64 1.81
C ASP A 89 32.33 -2.80 0.57
N THR A 90 31.90 -3.66 -0.34
CA THR A 90 32.54 -3.82 -1.66
C THR A 90 31.48 -3.72 -2.74
N ALA A 91 31.86 -3.31 -3.96
CA ALA A 91 30.92 -3.20 -5.08
C ALA A 91 30.13 -4.50 -5.32
N THR A 92 30.82 -5.65 -5.32
CA THR A 92 30.17 -6.97 -5.47
C THR A 92 29.21 -7.26 -4.33
N PHE A 93 29.57 -6.90 -3.08
CA PHE A 93 28.68 -7.11 -1.94
C PHE A 93 27.44 -6.23 -2.02
N ARG A 94 27.56 -4.98 -2.48
CA ARG A 94 26.41 -4.09 -2.74
C ARG A 94 25.46 -4.65 -3.79
N THR A 95 25.97 -5.25 -4.86
CA THR A 95 25.14 -5.96 -5.84
C THR A 95 24.36 -7.11 -5.20
N MET A 96 24.98 -7.88 -4.30
CA MET A 96 24.28 -8.94 -3.55
C MET A 96 23.21 -8.35 -2.62
N ILE A 97 23.52 -7.26 -1.91
CA ILE A 97 22.56 -6.58 -1.05
C ILE A 97 21.33 -6.13 -1.84
N THR A 98 21.49 -5.54 -3.04
CA THR A 98 20.36 -5.21 -3.92
C THR A 98 19.51 -6.45 -4.23
N GLY A 99 20.17 -7.57 -4.56
CA GLY A 99 19.48 -8.85 -4.77
C GLY A 99 18.68 -9.31 -3.57
N TRP A 100 19.22 -9.21 -2.36
CA TRP A 100 18.54 -9.59 -1.12
C TRP A 100 17.41 -8.64 -0.73
N LEU A 101 17.55 -7.34 -0.96
CA LEU A 101 16.48 -6.35 -0.74
C LEU A 101 15.31 -6.62 -1.68
N ASN A 102 15.58 -6.90 -2.96
CA ASN A 102 14.55 -7.28 -3.92
C ASN A 102 13.91 -8.64 -3.55
N GLU A 103 14.71 -9.61 -3.09
CA GLU A 103 14.17 -10.88 -2.57
C GLU A 103 13.22 -10.63 -1.38
N ALA A 104 13.59 -9.74 -0.45
CA ALA A 104 12.76 -9.36 0.68
C ALA A 104 11.44 -8.71 0.23
N GLN A 105 11.49 -7.79 -0.73
CA GLN A 105 10.29 -7.18 -1.32
C GLN A 105 9.36 -8.23 -1.90
N GLN A 106 9.88 -9.13 -2.72
CA GLN A 106 9.08 -10.18 -3.36
C GLN A 106 8.47 -11.14 -2.32
N ARG A 107 9.23 -11.51 -1.28
CA ARG A 107 8.72 -12.32 -0.17
C ARG A 107 7.56 -11.65 0.53
N ILE A 108 7.71 -10.38 0.94
CA ILE A 108 6.65 -9.60 1.59
C ILE A 108 5.43 -9.51 0.68
N VAL A 109 5.62 -9.13 -0.58
CA VAL A 109 4.52 -9.02 -1.57
C VAL A 109 3.76 -10.35 -1.69
N THR A 110 4.46 -11.48 -1.70
CA THR A 110 3.84 -12.81 -1.88
C THR A 110 3.03 -13.28 -0.67
N LEU A 111 3.28 -12.78 0.55
CA LEU A 111 2.61 -13.25 1.77
C LEU A 111 1.07 -13.13 1.71
N VAL A 112 0.57 -12.10 1.04
CA VAL A 112 -0.87 -11.87 0.82
C VAL A 112 -1.22 -11.89 -0.66
N ASN A 113 -0.43 -12.64 -1.46
CA ASN A 113 -0.59 -12.73 -2.91
C ASN A 113 -0.67 -11.36 -3.61
N GLY A 114 0.15 -10.40 -3.18
CA GLY A 114 0.22 -9.05 -3.74
C GLY A 114 -0.89 -8.09 -3.31
N ARG A 115 -1.85 -8.53 -2.48
CA ARG A 115 -3.03 -7.75 -2.07
C ARG A 115 -2.75 -6.87 -0.84
N TRP A 116 -1.75 -6.03 -0.96
CA TRP A 116 -1.42 -5.06 0.08
C TRP A 116 -2.19 -3.76 -0.14
N TRP A 117 -2.74 -3.18 0.94
CA TRP A 117 -3.45 -1.89 0.89
C TRP A 117 -2.61 -0.75 0.32
N TRP A 118 -1.28 -0.78 0.50
CA TRP A 118 -0.35 0.22 -0.06
C TRP A 118 0.01 -0.04 -1.53
N ALA A 119 -0.35 -1.20 -2.06
CA ALA A 119 -0.22 -1.53 -3.48
C ALA A 119 -1.50 -1.19 -4.27
N GLU A 120 -2.58 -0.77 -3.63
CA GLU A 120 -3.78 -0.30 -4.30
C GLU A 120 -3.51 0.98 -5.08
N ALA A 121 -4.05 1.04 -6.30
CA ALA A 121 -3.95 2.15 -7.21
C ALA A 121 -5.25 2.29 -8.01
N SER A 122 -5.50 3.50 -8.48
CA SER A 122 -6.58 3.80 -9.42
C SER A 122 -6.00 4.43 -10.68
N ALA A 123 -6.47 4.00 -11.84
CA ALA A 123 -6.12 4.60 -13.12
C ALA A 123 -7.38 4.89 -13.94
N THR A 124 -7.29 5.90 -14.79
CA THR A 124 -8.30 6.20 -15.79
C THR A 124 -7.77 5.79 -17.15
N VAL A 125 -8.57 5.03 -17.90
CA VAL A 125 -8.24 4.54 -19.24
C VAL A 125 -9.34 4.92 -20.20
N GLU A 126 -8.95 5.40 -21.37
CA GLU A 126 -9.89 5.78 -22.43
C GLU A 126 -10.02 4.65 -23.43
N ALA A 127 -11.27 4.33 -23.79
CA ALA A 127 -11.58 3.48 -24.92
C ALA A 127 -12.12 4.35 -26.05
N SER A 128 -11.49 4.28 -27.23
CA SER A 128 -12.00 4.96 -28.41
C SER A 128 -13.36 4.40 -28.81
N GLN A 129 -14.11 5.18 -29.61
CA GLN A 129 -15.32 4.67 -30.24
C GLN A 129 -15.04 3.36 -31.00
N TYR A 130 -15.93 2.39 -30.87
CA TYR A 130 -15.84 1.04 -31.44
C TYR A 130 -14.70 0.17 -30.90
N ALA A 131 -13.98 0.61 -29.86
CA ALA A 131 -12.99 -0.22 -29.20
C ALA A 131 -13.66 -1.40 -28.46
N ASP A 132 -13.12 -2.59 -28.70
CA ASP A 132 -13.48 -3.81 -27.98
C ASP A 132 -12.49 -4.14 -26.86
N ARG A 133 -11.41 -3.37 -26.73
CA ARG A 133 -10.34 -3.59 -25.74
C ARG A 133 -9.54 -2.33 -25.46
N PHE A 134 -8.88 -2.32 -24.31
CA PHE A 134 -7.82 -1.38 -23.97
C PHE A 134 -6.70 -2.08 -23.19
N ILE A 135 -5.54 -1.43 -23.12
CA ILE A 135 -4.35 -1.95 -22.43
C ILE A 135 -4.44 -1.55 -20.96
N ALA A 136 -4.25 -2.51 -20.05
CA ALA A 136 -4.18 -2.22 -18.63
C ALA A 136 -2.91 -1.41 -18.30
N PRO A 137 -2.88 -0.64 -17.20
CA PRO A 137 -1.67 0.04 -16.75
C PRO A 137 -0.45 -0.89 -16.71
N PRO A 138 0.76 -0.41 -17.02
CA PRO A 138 1.96 -1.25 -17.13
C PRO A 138 2.35 -1.92 -15.81
N ASP A 139 1.94 -1.34 -14.68
CA ASP A 139 2.13 -1.87 -13.33
C ASP A 139 0.94 -2.71 -12.85
N PHE A 140 -0.06 -3.01 -13.69
CA PHE A 140 -1.23 -3.78 -13.30
C PHE A 140 -0.88 -5.23 -12.86
N PHE A 141 -1.21 -5.58 -11.62
CA PHE A 141 -1.06 -6.94 -11.09
C PHE A 141 -2.38 -7.70 -10.98
N GLU A 142 -3.37 -7.17 -10.29
CA GLU A 142 -4.69 -7.80 -10.12
C GLU A 142 -5.74 -6.73 -9.84
N PHE A 143 -7.00 -7.00 -10.15
CA PHE A 143 -8.11 -6.14 -9.69
C PHE A 143 -8.27 -6.22 -8.18
N VAL A 144 -8.69 -5.11 -7.54
CA VAL A 144 -9.00 -5.10 -6.10
C VAL A 144 -10.21 -6.00 -5.80
N ASP A 145 -11.23 -5.92 -6.64
CA ASP A 145 -12.48 -6.66 -6.51
C ASP A 145 -13.14 -6.98 -7.87
N LYS A 146 -14.39 -7.47 -7.83
CA LYS A 146 -15.19 -7.75 -9.02
C LYS A 146 -15.87 -6.50 -9.61
N ALA A 147 -15.88 -5.38 -8.90
CA ALA A 147 -16.51 -4.11 -9.26
C ALA A 147 -15.46 -3.04 -9.64
N SER A 148 -14.22 -3.46 -9.90
CA SER A 148 -13.06 -2.59 -10.05
C SER A 148 -12.95 -1.90 -11.41
N LEU A 149 -13.89 -2.13 -12.32
CA LEU A 149 -13.95 -1.45 -13.61
C LEU A 149 -15.28 -0.70 -13.74
N THR A 150 -15.22 0.62 -13.73
CA THR A 150 -16.40 1.49 -13.80
C THR A 150 -16.33 2.36 -15.05
N ASP A 151 -17.37 2.34 -15.87
CA ASP A 151 -17.60 3.34 -16.92
C ASP A 151 -18.01 4.66 -16.25
N THR A 152 -17.08 5.61 -16.20
CA THR A 152 -17.31 6.93 -15.59
C THR A 152 -18.19 7.83 -16.45
N THR A 153 -18.31 7.54 -17.74
CA THR A 153 -19.17 8.31 -18.65
C THR A 153 -20.64 8.09 -18.35
N ASN A 154 -21.01 6.86 -17.96
CA ASN A 154 -22.40 6.46 -17.71
C ASN A 154 -22.68 5.98 -16.27
N ASP A 155 -21.69 6.05 -15.39
CA ASP A 155 -21.77 5.58 -13.98
C ASP A 155 -22.20 4.12 -13.86
N VAL A 156 -21.59 3.25 -14.67
CA VAL A 156 -21.89 1.81 -14.68
C VAL A 156 -20.68 0.99 -14.27
N ILE A 157 -20.86 0.16 -13.24
CA ILE A 157 -19.88 -0.86 -12.85
C ILE A 157 -20.02 -2.04 -13.81
N LEU A 158 -18.95 -2.37 -14.52
CA LEU A 158 -18.94 -3.49 -15.44
C LEU A 158 -18.76 -4.80 -14.66
N LYS A 159 -19.50 -5.83 -15.06
CA LYS A 159 -19.38 -7.15 -14.46
C LYS A 159 -18.22 -7.92 -15.07
N ARG A 160 -17.28 -8.36 -14.22
CA ARG A 160 -16.22 -9.29 -14.63
C ARG A 160 -16.82 -10.65 -15.00
N ILE A 161 -16.47 -11.16 -16.18
CA ILE A 161 -16.78 -12.52 -16.62
C ILE A 161 -15.50 -13.26 -16.99
N GLU A 162 -15.55 -14.60 -16.90
CA GLU A 162 -14.42 -15.46 -17.25
C GLU A 162 -14.23 -15.55 -18.77
N HIS A 163 -13.03 -15.93 -19.20
CA HIS A 163 -12.65 -15.95 -20.62
C HIS A 163 -13.57 -16.84 -21.47
N GLU A 164 -13.87 -18.06 -21.01
CA GLU A 164 -14.75 -18.99 -21.73
C GLU A 164 -16.17 -18.43 -21.91
N GLN A 165 -16.71 -17.80 -20.85
CA GLN A 165 -18.02 -17.15 -20.89
C GLN A 165 -18.00 -15.93 -21.81
N PHE A 166 -16.92 -15.13 -21.78
CA PHE A 166 -16.76 -13.97 -22.64
C PHE A 166 -16.79 -14.35 -24.12
N GLU A 167 -16.09 -15.42 -24.51
CA GLU A 167 -16.08 -15.86 -25.91
C GLU A 167 -17.44 -16.37 -26.39
N THR A 168 -18.30 -16.83 -25.48
CA THR A 168 -19.67 -17.28 -25.78
C THR A 168 -20.65 -16.10 -25.86
N GLU A 169 -20.50 -15.12 -24.98
CA GLU A 169 -21.42 -13.97 -24.85
C GLU A 169 -20.99 -12.75 -25.70
N LYS A 170 -19.80 -12.78 -26.30
CA LYS A 170 -19.31 -11.63 -27.09
C LYS A 170 -20.28 -11.32 -28.22
N THR A 171 -20.68 -10.06 -28.31
CA THR A 171 -21.46 -9.55 -29.43
C THR A 171 -20.59 -8.72 -30.36
N SER A 172 -20.86 -8.79 -31.66
CA SER A 172 -20.27 -7.89 -32.66
C SER A 172 -21.00 -6.54 -32.74
N LYS A 173 -22.14 -6.40 -32.07
CA LYS A 173 -22.89 -5.15 -32.03
C LYS A 173 -22.27 -4.20 -31.02
N TYR A 174 -21.99 -2.98 -31.47
CA TYR A 174 -21.58 -1.89 -30.60
C TYR A 174 -22.71 -1.50 -29.64
N GLY A 175 -22.36 -1.10 -28.42
CA GLY A 175 -23.30 -0.65 -27.41
C GLY A 175 -22.60 -0.11 -26.18
N GLN A 176 -23.36 0.07 -25.10
CA GLN A 176 -22.80 0.38 -23.79
C GLN A 176 -22.18 -0.87 -23.18
N PRO A 177 -20.87 -0.89 -22.89
CA PRO A 177 -20.23 -2.03 -22.25
C PRO A 177 -20.85 -2.34 -20.89
N SER A 178 -21.21 -3.59 -20.67
CA SER A 178 -21.82 -4.07 -19.41
C SER A 178 -20.97 -5.14 -18.72
N THR A 179 -20.16 -5.85 -19.48
CA THR A 179 -19.27 -6.90 -18.98
C THR A 179 -17.87 -6.69 -19.51
N TYR A 180 -16.90 -7.24 -18.80
CA TYR A 180 -15.51 -7.24 -19.22
C TYR A 180 -14.82 -8.55 -18.88
N CYS A 181 -13.76 -8.86 -19.62
CA CYS A 181 -12.87 -9.97 -19.31
C CYS A 181 -11.42 -9.51 -19.36
N LEU A 182 -10.62 -9.98 -18.40
CA LEU A 182 -9.18 -9.80 -18.40
C LEU A 182 -8.56 -10.91 -19.24
N PHE A 183 -7.78 -10.54 -20.25
CA PHE A 183 -7.07 -11.50 -21.07
C PHE A 183 -5.57 -11.47 -20.76
N ASP A 184 -4.94 -12.61 -21.04
CA ASP A 184 -3.53 -12.81 -20.76
C ASP A 184 -2.59 -11.98 -21.63
N LYS A 185 -1.33 -11.94 -21.19
CA LYS A 185 -0.29 -11.04 -21.70
C LYS A 185 -0.11 -11.15 -23.22
N THR A 186 -0.01 -10.00 -23.87
CA THR A 186 0.53 -9.88 -25.23
C THR A 186 1.99 -10.34 -25.29
N THR A 187 2.55 -10.51 -26.49
CA THR A 187 3.99 -10.74 -26.70
C THR A 187 4.89 -9.69 -26.04
N ALA A 188 4.37 -8.47 -25.84
CA ALA A 188 5.06 -7.39 -25.12
C ALA A 188 4.87 -7.44 -23.58
N GLY A 189 4.18 -8.45 -23.06
CA GLY A 189 3.95 -8.63 -21.62
C GLY A 189 2.78 -7.82 -21.04
N ALA A 190 2.16 -6.93 -21.82
CA ALA A 190 1.02 -6.13 -21.38
C ALA A 190 -0.28 -6.93 -21.37
N ARG A 191 -1.10 -6.75 -20.34
CA ARG A 191 -2.46 -7.34 -20.25
C ARG A 191 -3.48 -6.43 -20.91
N TYR A 192 -4.49 -7.02 -21.52
CA TYR A 192 -5.59 -6.27 -22.12
C TYR A 192 -6.92 -6.65 -21.47
N ILE A 193 -7.78 -5.67 -21.36
CA ILE A 193 -9.15 -5.82 -20.87
C ILE A 193 -10.05 -5.70 -22.09
N ARG A 194 -10.89 -6.70 -22.31
CA ARG A 194 -11.89 -6.68 -23.38
C ARG A 194 -13.25 -6.31 -22.83
N LEU A 195 -14.00 -5.56 -23.62
CA LEU A 195 -15.31 -5.01 -23.31
C LEU A 195 -16.39 -5.76 -24.09
N ASN A 196 -17.54 -5.99 -23.47
CA ASN A 196 -18.71 -6.55 -24.13
C ASN A 196 -20.02 -5.85 -23.66
N PRO A 197 -20.84 -5.33 -24.60
CA PRO A 197 -20.52 -5.09 -26.02
C PRO A 197 -19.31 -4.15 -26.20
N PRO A 198 -18.67 -4.11 -27.39
CA PRO A 198 -17.70 -3.07 -27.72
C PRO A 198 -18.34 -1.68 -27.66
N ALA A 199 -17.56 -0.66 -27.32
CA ALA A 199 -18.09 0.67 -27.03
C ALA A 199 -18.70 1.34 -28.28
N ASP A 200 -19.93 1.84 -28.17
CA ASP A 200 -20.63 2.60 -29.23
C ASP A 200 -20.12 4.04 -29.42
N SER A 201 -19.41 4.57 -28.43
CA SER A 201 -18.92 5.93 -28.31
C SER A 201 -17.58 5.91 -27.56
N ALA A 202 -16.82 7.01 -27.61
CA ALA A 202 -15.63 7.13 -26.77
C ALA A 202 -16.03 7.15 -25.29
N ARG A 203 -15.37 6.36 -24.46
CA ARG A 203 -15.73 6.15 -23.05
C ARG A 203 -14.50 6.20 -22.16
N VAL A 204 -14.72 6.63 -20.92
CA VAL A 204 -13.68 6.74 -19.90
C VAL A 204 -13.96 5.74 -18.79
N PHE A 205 -13.02 4.84 -18.54
CA PHE A 205 -13.13 3.84 -17.48
C PHE A 205 -12.21 4.16 -16.32
N LYS A 206 -12.71 4.01 -15.10
CA LYS A 206 -11.92 3.96 -13.88
C LYS A 206 -11.59 2.50 -13.54
N LEU A 207 -10.32 2.24 -13.28
CA LEU A 207 -9.75 0.95 -12.95
C LEU A 207 -9.18 1.01 -11.53
N ASP A 208 -9.66 0.17 -10.62
CA ASP A 208 -9.10 -0.01 -9.28
C ASP A 208 -8.31 -1.33 -9.23
N TYR A 209 -7.01 -1.28 -8.92
CA TYR A 209 -6.14 -2.44 -9.06
C TYR A 209 -4.99 -2.45 -8.05
N TYR A 210 -4.44 -3.63 -7.77
CA TYR A 210 -3.15 -3.80 -7.11
C TYR A 210 -2.04 -3.64 -8.14
N LYS A 211 -1.01 -2.86 -7.80
CA LYS A 211 0.17 -2.67 -8.64
C LYS A 211 1.28 -3.69 -8.35
N VAL A 212 2.06 -4.01 -9.37
CA VAL A 212 3.31 -4.75 -9.23
C VAL A 212 4.32 -3.86 -8.50
N VAL A 213 4.99 -4.41 -7.49
CA VAL A 213 6.10 -3.73 -6.82
C VAL A 213 7.35 -3.90 -7.67
N PRO A 214 7.93 -2.81 -8.22
CA PRO A 214 9.14 -2.92 -9.01
C PRO A 214 10.36 -3.22 -8.12
N ASP A 215 11.31 -3.94 -8.71
CA ASP A 215 12.62 -4.14 -8.11
C ASP A 215 13.41 -2.83 -8.06
N LEU A 216 14.19 -2.65 -6.99
CA LEU A 216 15.16 -1.59 -6.85
C LEU A 216 16.37 -1.85 -7.74
N LYS A 217 16.80 -0.86 -8.51
CA LYS A 217 17.91 -0.95 -9.46
C LYS A 217 18.91 0.18 -9.32
N ASN A 218 18.44 1.42 -9.15
CA ASN A 218 19.27 2.60 -9.01
C ASN A 218 19.41 3.02 -7.55
N ASP A 219 20.53 3.64 -7.21
CA ASP A 219 20.84 4.12 -5.85
C ASP A 219 19.77 5.06 -5.26
N SER A 220 19.08 5.81 -6.12
CA SER A 220 17.99 6.73 -5.77
C SER A 220 16.62 6.08 -5.68
N ASP A 221 16.45 4.82 -6.09
CA ASP A 221 15.16 4.15 -6.07
C ASP A 221 14.68 4.01 -4.62
N VAL A 222 13.38 4.21 -4.40
CA VAL A 222 12.73 4.03 -3.09
C VAL A 222 11.76 2.86 -3.20
N SER A 223 11.75 1.99 -2.19
CA SER A 223 10.82 0.87 -2.18
C SER A 223 9.38 1.38 -2.09
N HIS A 224 8.49 0.73 -2.84
CA HIS A 224 7.05 1.03 -2.79
C HIS A 224 6.40 0.49 -1.51
N ILE A 225 7.11 -0.35 -0.76
CA ILE A 225 6.73 -0.72 0.60
C ILE A 225 6.85 0.55 1.47
N PRO A 226 5.88 0.84 2.36
CA PRO A 226 5.94 2.01 3.23
C PRO A 226 7.24 2.10 4.04
N TYR A 227 7.78 3.31 4.22
CA TYR A 227 9.12 3.51 4.81
C TYR A 227 9.27 2.95 6.21
N TRP A 228 8.20 2.97 7.00
CA TRP A 228 8.22 2.43 8.35
C TRP A 228 8.39 0.90 8.36
N TYR A 229 8.32 0.21 7.22
CA TYR A 229 8.70 -1.20 7.09
C TYR A 229 10.00 -1.43 6.30
N HIS A 230 10.74 -0.38 5.92
CA HIS A 230 12.03 -0.55 5.23
C HIS A 230 13.04 -1.31 6.10
N TYR A 231 12.89 -1.24 7.43
CA TYR A 231 13.68 -2.07 8.34
C TYR A 231 13.50 -3.57 8.08
N LEU A 232 12.33 -4.05 7.64
CA LEU A 232 12.13 -5.46 7.29
C LEU A 232 12.99 -5.88 6.10
N LEU A 233 13.11 -5.00 5.11
CA LEU A 233 13.97 -5.24 3.95
C LEU A 233 15.44 -5.33 4.39
N ILE A 234 15.84 -4.40 5.25
CA ILE A 234 17.19 -4.36 5.82
C ILE A 234 17.47 -5.61 6.67
N GLU A 235 16.60 -6.00 7.59
CA GLU A 235 16.82 -7.19 8.45
C GLU A 235 16.92 -8.46 7.63
N PHE A 236 16.09 -8.62 6.58
CA PHE A 236 16.21 -9.74 5.67
C PHE A 236 17.57 -9.74 4.95
N ALA A 237 17.99 -8.59 4.42
CA ALA A 237 19.27 -8.47 3.74
C ALA A 237 20.46 -8.68 4.70
N VAL A 238 20.37 -8.24 5.95
CA VAL A 238 21.36 -8.51 7.00
C VAL A 238 21.41 -10.01 7.30
N MET A 239 20.27 -10.68 7.47
CA MET A 239 20.21 -12.13 7.65
C MET A 239 20.98 -12.85 6.52
N ARG A 240 20.69 -12.52 5.25
CA ARG A 240 21.38 -13.11 4.09
C ARG A 240 22.87 -12.77 4.06
N GLY A 241 23.23 -11.55 4.44
CA GLY A 241 24.62 -11.12 4.59
C GLY A 241 25.39 -11.92 5.63
N GLN A 242 24.79 -12.17 6.80
CA GLN A 242 25.40 -12.97 7.87
C GLN A 242 25.47 -14.46 7.51
N GLU A 243 24.45 -15.01 6.84
CA GLU A 243 24.48 -16.37 6.27
C GLU A 243 25.64 -16.52 5.28
N HIS A 244 25.80 -15.57 4.35
CA HIS A 244 26.93 -15.56 3.42
C HIS A 244 28.28 -15.52 4.16
N ARG A 245 28.37 -14.82 5.28
CA ARG A 245 29.60 -14.74 6.10
C ARG A 245 29.79 -15.93 7.05
N GLN A 246 28.89 -16.92 7.02
CA GLN A 246 28.91 -18.08 7.92
C GLN A 246 28.78 -17.71 9.41
N GLN A 247 28.13 -16.57 9.71
CA GLN A 247 27.85 -16.12 11.08
C GLN A 247 26.44 -16.58 11.51
N ALA A 248 26.32 -17.87 11.81
CA ALA A 248 25.02 -18.52 12.04
C ALA A 248 24.19 -17.88 13.18
N GLU A 249 24.82 -17.51 14.30
CA GLU A 249 24.12 -16.90 15.45
C GLU A 249 23.54 -15.52 15.09
N MET A 250 24.32 -14.67 14.42
CA MET A 250 23.88 -13.35 13.98
C MET A 250 22.78 -13.45 12.90
N ALA A 251 22.89 -14.43 12.00
CA ALA A 251 21.87 -14.73 11.02
C ALA A 251 20.54 -15.16 11.68
N GLN A 252 20.61 -16.00 12.72
CA GLN A 252 19.43 -16.45 13.45
C GLN A 252 18.74 -15.28 14.19
N LEU A 253 19.51 -14.38 14.79
CA LEU A 253 18.96 -13.18 15.43
C LEU A 253 18.24 -12.29 14.40
N ALA A 254 18.89 -11.97 13.28
CA ALA A 254 18.29 -11.16 12.21
C ALA A 254 17.03 -11.83 11.63
N ARG A 255 17.04 -13.16 11.49
CA ARG A 255 15.85 -13.94 11.08
C ARG A 255 14.69 -13.77 12.05
N SER A 256 14.93 -13.86 13.36
CA SER A 256 13.87 -13.69 14.35
C SER A 256 13.24 -12.30 14.29
N GLN A 257 14.08 -11.25 14.21
CA GLN A 257 13.63 -9.86 14.06
C GLN A 257 12.82 -9.64 12.79
N TRP A 258 13.25 -10.24 11.67
CA TRP A 258 12.51 -10.19 10.42
C TRP A 258 11.14 -10.87 10.52
N LEU A 259 11.06 -12.06 11.12
CA LEU A 259 9.80 -12.79 11.30
C LEU A 259 8.82 -12.03 12.19
N ASP A 260 9.29 -11.49 13.32
CA ASP A 260 8.47 -10.71 14.23
C ASP A 260 7.89 -9.46 13.54
N GLY A 261 8.72 -8.75 12.79
CA GLY A 261 8.28 -7.57 12.05
C GLY A 261 7.34 -7.90 10.88
N VAL A 262 7.54 -9.02 10.19
CA VAL A 262 6.59 -9.53 9.18
C VAL A 262 5.24 -9.87 9.82
N LEU A 263 5.24 -10.47 11.00
CA LEU A 263 4.02 -10.81 11.72
C LEU A 263 3.26 -9.55 12.15
N GLN A 264 3.95 -8.52 12.62
CA GLN A 264 3.35 -7.21 12.90
C GLN A 264 2.74 -6.59 11.65
N LEU A 265 3.47 -6.61 10.53
CA LEU A 265 2.99 -6.12 9.24
C LEU A 265 1.69 -6.83 8.81
N LEU A 266 1.62 -8.16 8.98
CA LEU A 266 0.41 -8.93 8.68
C LEU A 266 -0.77 -8.53 9.57
N ILE A 267 -0.55 -8.38 10.88
CA ILE A 267 -1.59 -7.93 11.82
C ILE A 267 -2.12 -6.54 11.44
N GLU A 268 -1.23 -5.62 11.07
CA GLU A 268 -1.64 -4.28 10.64
C GLU A 268 -2.36 -4.28 9.31
N SER A 269 -1.97 -5.14 8.38
CA SER A 269 -2.69 -5.34 7.13
C SER A 269 -4.10 -5.86 7.37
N ASP A 270 -4.26 -6.83 8.27
CA ASP A 270 -5.57 -7.39 8.63
C ASP A 270 -6.49 -6.31 9.21
N LYS A 271 -5.98 -5.53 10.18
CA LYS A 271 -6.70 -4.38 10.76
C LYS A 271 -7.10 -3.31 9.74
N LYS A 272 -6.28 -3.09 8.72
CA LYS A 272 -6.58 -2.11 7.66
C LYS A 272 -7.54 -2.68 6.62
N ASN A 273 -7.44 -3.97 6.32
CA ASN A 273 -8.37 -4.69 5.44
C ASN A 273 -9.77 -4.79 6.09
N ASP A 274 -9.87 -4.98 7.41
CA ASP A 274 -11.13 -4.94 8.16
C ASP A 274 -11.80 -3.56 8.18
N ARG A 275 -11.01 -2.49 7.99
CA ARG A 275 -11.52 -1.11 7.87
C ARG A 275 -11.87 -0.72 6.43
N GLN A 276 -11.52 -1.54 5.44
CA GLN A 276 -12.14 -1.37 4.13
C GLN A 276 -13.62 -1.71 4.31
N PRO A 277 -14.55 -0.90 3.75
CA PRO A 277 -15.94 -1.28 3.72
C PRO A 277 -16.01 -2.63 3.02
N GLN A 278 -16.20 -3.70 3.80
CA GLN A 278 -16.64 -4.98 3.27
C GLN A 278 -17.76 -4.63 2.29
N PRO A 279 -17.69 -5.07 1.03
CA PRO A 279 -18.72 -4.73 0.06
C PRO A 279 -20.04 -5.10 0.72
N VAL A 280 -20.85 -4.09 1.04
CA VAL A 280 -22.18 -4.33 1.58
C VAL A 280 -22.86 -5.07 0.45
N ILE A 281 -22.98 -6.39 0.59
CA ILE A 281 -23.72 -7.23 -0.34
C ILE A 281 -25.15 -6.73 -0.22
N ARG A 282 -25.50 -5.74 -1.04
CA ARG A 282 -26.88 -5.30 -1.24
C ARG A 282 -27.52 -6.42 -2.03
N TRP A 283 -28.05 -7.40 -1.32
CA TRP A 283 -29.03 -8.31 -1.87
C TRP A 283 -30.18 -7.44 -2.42
N ARG A 284 -30.28 -7.37 -3.75
CA ARG A 284 -31.48 -6.92 -4.45
C ARG A 284 -32.23 -8.16 -4.92
#